data_AF-A0A8S4P8F7-F1
#
_entry.id   AF-A0A8S4P8F7-F1
#
_cell.length_a   1.000
_cell.length_b   1.000
_cell.length_c   1.000
_cell.angle_alpha   90.00
_cell.angle_beta   90.00
_cell.angle_gamma   90.00
#
_symmetry.space_group_name_H-M   'P 1'
#
loop_
_entity.id
_entity.type
_entity.pdbx_description
1 polymer ?
#
loop_
_entity_poly.entity_id
_entity_poly.type
_entity_poly.pdbx_seq_one_letter_code
_entity_poly.pdbx_strand_id
1 'polypeptide(L)'
;EGMPSELTFHWFCQHVDETLDINDPASADKILIPSKAGIHEEVADTTVNGCFGSGPGQLHLETSELSFDTFEVAALQMKEGVYIMSVVISKDTRSVVFQQTVTIIGGKTADVSLMCDDTVGNGCGGKKVNPQQIYSVMTQCNEFPDVCGEIKYAWELTQRVNGNEEEQDINNFGSFTEDVGGGVVYFEAKPDSLEELSTYIIRVSASVEGFMDSKTAIEFVTTRPPSGGTCAPDRPEGEALEKFEIMCTGWEDDDDAGNIVEFKNPSFTYFYPGQVIGTANRVLILPPGKEADDYNVEIEIQVADEFGSYATVVTPVKVTPKSGAADSLMDSLTSSSASNSLVSLSSVTSVVGTLISMDEEEEVEEEVDTSKSHSVSASNKNSI
;
A
#
# COMPACT_ATOMS: atom_id res chain seq x y z
N GLU A 1 3.47 1.69 -44.91
CA GLU A 1 3.18 2.29 -43.60
C GLU A 1 4.45 2.17 -42.77
N GLY A 2 5.03 3.31 -42.36
CA GLY A 2 6.27 3.31 -41.59
C GLY A 2 6.01 2.84 -40.17
N MET A 3 6.91 2.02 -39.63
CA MET A 3 6.91 1.69 -38.20
C MET A 3 6.88 3.00 -37.38
N PRO A 4 6.14 3.07 -36.26
CA PRO A 4 6.19 4.22 -35.38
C PRO A 4 7.64 4.42 -34.92
N SER A 5 8.18 5.62 -35.15
CA SER A 5 9.54 5.94 -34.73
C SER A 5 9.64 5.82 -33.20
N GLU A 6 10.65 5.08 -32.75
CA GLU A 6 11.02 4.99 -31.35
C GLU A 6 11.50 6.35 -30.83
N LEU A 7 11.33 6.62 -29.53
CA LEU A 7 11.87 7.82 -28.90
C LEU A 7 13.38 7.67 -28.79
N THR A 8 14.13 8.74 -29.07
CA THR A 8 15.58 8.77 -28.85
C THR A 8 15.94 9.74 -27.73
N PHE A 9 16.95 9.37 -26.95
CA PHE A 9 17.40 10.11 -25.77
C PHE A 9 18.87 10.48 -25.94
N HIS A 10 19.20 11.75 -25.74
CA HIS A 10 20.57 12.23 -25.71
C HIS A 10 20.81 13.00 -24.44
N TRP A 11 21.65 12.43 -23.56
CA TRP A 11 22.00 13.02 -22.27
C TRP A 11 23.22 13.91 -22.37
N PHE A 12 23.21 15.02 -21.67
CA PHE A 12 24.29 15.99 -21.58
C PHE A 12 24.56 16.33 -20.13
N CYS A 13 25.81 16.62 -19.85
CA CYS A 13 26.24 17.10 -18.55
C CYS A 13 27.16 18.31 -18.74
N GLN A 14 26.98 19.32 -17.89
CA GLN A 14 27.92 20.44 -17.75
C GLN A 14 27.94 20.91 -16.30
N HIS A 15 29.05 21.48 -15.85
CA HIS A 15 29.06 22.34 -14.67
C HIS A 15 28.30 23.64 -14.96
N VAL A 16 27.75 24.30 -13.94
CA VAL A 16 26.99 25.56 -14.09
C VAL A 16 27.84 26.70 -14.69
N ASP A 17 29.16 26.65 -14.48
CA ASP A 17 30.12 27.62 -15.02
C ASP A 17 30.62 27.27 -16.44
N GLU A 18 30.19 26.13 -16.99
CA GLU A 18 30.56 25.67 -18.31
C GLU A 18 29.45 25.99 -19.34
N THR A 19 29.82 26.05 -20.62
CA THR A 19 28.88 26.26 -21.73
C THR A 19 28.88 25.07 -22.67
N LEU A 20 27.70 24.53 -22.97
CA LEU A 20 27.49 23.43 -23.89
C LEU A 20 26.30 23.72 -24.80
N ASP A 21 26.45 23.52 -26.11
CA ASP A 21 25.32 23.58 -27.03
C ASP A 21 24.61 22.22 -27.11
N ILE A 22 23.54 22.09 -26.34
CA ILE A 22 22.74 20.85 -26.28
C ILE A 22 21.86 20.65 -27.52
N ASN A 23 21.71 21.65 -28.40
CA ASN A 23 20.87 21.54 -29.60
C ASN A 23 21.59 20.88 -30.77
N ASP A 24 22.91 20.72 -30.69
CA ASP A 24 23.71 19.99 -31.67
C ASP A 24 24.48 18.84 -31.00
N PRO A 25 23.82 17.68 -30.80
CA PRO A 25 24.44 16.50 -30.18
C PRO A 25 25.70 16.01 -30.91
N ALA A 26 25.83 16.30 -32.20
CA ALA A 26 26.98 15.88 -32.99
C ALA A 26 28.23 16.74 -32.72
N SER A 27 28.05 17.94 -32.16
CA SER A 27 29.13 18.87 -31.83
C SER A 27 29.73 18.68 -30.44
N ALA A 28 29.03 17.96 -29.56
CA ALA A 28 29.44 17.75 -28.18
C ALA A 28 30.44 16.59 -28.04
N ASP A 29 31.46 16.78 -27.23
CA ASP A 29 32.38 15.72 -26.84
C ASP A 29 31.63 14.59 -26.13
N LYS A 30 32.01 13.33 -26.42
CA LYS A 30 31.38 12.16 -25.80
C LYS A 30 32.03 11.86 -24.46
N ILE A 31 31.22 11.83 -23.41
CA ILE A 31 31.64 11.52 -22.04
C ILE A 31 31.21 10.09 -21.70
N LEU A 32 32.16 9.31 -21.20
CA LEU A 32 31.89 7.99 -20.66
C LEU A 32 31.55 8.12 -19.17
N ILE A 33 30.45 7.51 -18.74
CA ILE A 33 30.15 7.36 -17.31
C ILE A 33 31.01 6.20 -16.79
N PRO A 34 31.92 6.43 -15.83
CA PRO A 34 32.75 5.37 -15.29
C PRO A 34 31.87 4.27 -14.68
N SER A 35 32.17 3.00 -15.00
CA SER A 35 31.50 1.85 -14.40
C SER A 35 32.51 0.87 -13.82
N LYS A 36 32.10 0.16 -12.75
CA LYS A 36 32.90 -0.81 -12.00
C LYS A 36 33.54 -1.91 -12.86
N ALA A 37 32.96 -2.22 -14.02
CA ALA A 37 33.40 -3.29 -14.93
C ALA A 37 34.60 -2.90 -15.83
N GLY A 38 35.03 -1.64 -15.82
CA GLY A 38 35.99 -1.08 -16.77
C GLY A 38 37.23 -0.45 -16.14
N ILE A 39 37.75 -0.97 -15.02
CA ILE A 39 39.09 -0.60 -14.53
C ILE A 39 40.17 -1.19 -15.46
N HIS A 40 40.20 -0.73 -16.71
CA HIS A 40 41.31 -0.77 -17.66
C HIS A 40 40.91 0.04 -18.90
N GLU A 41 40.90 1.37 -18.81
CA GLU A 41 41.55 2.31 -19.75
C GLU A 41 41.07 3.74 -19.49
N GLU A 42 42.04 4.66 -19.52
CA GLU A 42 41.94 6.09 -19.28
C GLU A 42 41.43 6.51 -17.90
N VAL A 43 42.40 6.57 -16.96
CA VAL A 43 42.34 7.51 -15.84
C VAL A 43 42.05 8.89 -16.44
N ALA A 44 40.81 9.36 -16.32
CA ALA A 44 40.46 10.74 -16.64
C ALA A 44 41.49 11.65 -15.96
N ASP A 45 42.03 12.58 -16.74
CA ASP A 45 43.01 13.53 -16.23
C ASP A 45 42.36 14.30 -15.06
N THR A 46 42.80 14.03 -13.84
CA THR A 46 42.24 14.63 -12.62
C THR A 46 42.42 16.16 -12.56
N THR A 47 43.11 16.74 -13.55
CA THR A 47 43.22 18.17 -13.76
C THR A 47 42.05 18.78 -14.54
N VAL A 48 41.25 17.98 -15.24
CA VAL A 48 40.07 18.44 -15.98
C VAL A 48 38.87 18.47 -15.03
N ASN A 49 38.32 19.67 -14.81
CA ASN A 49 37.09 19.88 -14.06
C ASN A 49 35.87 19.61 -14.96
N GLY A 50 34.70 19.43 -14.36
CA GLY A 50 33.45 19.23 -15.09
C GLY A 50 32.89 17.82 -14.92
N CYS A 51 32.11 17.34 -15.88
CA CYS A 51 31.38 16.09 -15.75
C CYS A 51 32.29 14.88 -15.84
N PHE A 52 32.28 14.04 -14.80
CA PHE A 52 33.10 12.83 -14.70
C PHE A 52 34.58 13.08 -15.06
N GLY A 53 35.13 14.23 -14.66
CA GLY A 53 36.52 14.61 -14.95
C GLY A 53 36.84 14.84 -16.42
N SER A 54 35.83 15.07 -17.27
CA SER A 54 35.99 15.20 -18.73
C SER A 54 35.58 16.58 -19.29
N GLY A 55 35.04 17.48 -18.47
CA GLY A 55 34.43 18.74 -18.92
C GLY A 55 32.96 18.58 -19.34
N PRO A 56 32.38 19.57 -20.03
CA PRO A 56 30.98 19.51 -20.50
C PRO A 56 30.86 18.67 -21.77
N GLY A 57 29.77 17.93 -21.94
CA GLY A 57 29.60 17.08 -23.11
C GLY A 57 28.37 16.18 -23.08
N GLN A 58 28.26 15.33 -24.11
CA GLN A 58 27.18 14.36 -24.24
C GLN A 58 27.56 13.03 -23.59
N LEU A 59 26.75 12.54 -22.66
CA LEU A 59 26.92 11.23 -22.04
C LEU A 59 26.66 10.12 -23.08
N HIS A 60 27.48 9.08 -23.05
CA HIS A 60 27.33 7.90 -23.91
C HIS A 60 26.20 6.98 -23.40
N LEU A 61 24.96 7.47 -23.42
CA LEU A 61 23.76 6.81 -22.93
C LEU A 61 22.54 7.22 -23.77
N GLU A 62 21.70 6.24 -24.13
CA GLU A 62 20.48 6.45 -24.94
C GLU A 62 19.19 5.98 -24.24
N THR A 63 19.22 5.87 -22.91
CA THR A 63 18.09 5.39 -22.10
C THR A 63 17.19 6.55 -21.64
N SER A 64 15.95 6.21 -21.26
CA SER A 64 15.00 7.16 -20.67
C SER A 64 15.37 7.61 -19.25
N GLU A 65 16.33 6.96 -18.61
CA GLU A 65 16.77 7.21 -17.24
C GLU A 65 18.30 7.26 -17.18
N LEU A 66 18.84 8.28 -16.51
CA LEU A 66 20.25 8.41 -16.18
C LEU A 66 20.46 8.00 -14.72
N SER A 67 21.29 6.99 -14.50
CA SER A 67 21.68 6.53 -13.16
C SER A 67 23.20 6.35 -13.10
N PHE A 68 23.80 6.82 -12.00
CA PHE A 68 25.22 6.65 -11.71
C PHE A 68 25.46 6.60 -10.20
N ASP A 69 26.51 5.90 -9.80
CA ASP A 69 26.86 5.69 -8.39
C ASP A 69 27.62 6.91 -7.84
N THR A 70 27.10 7.49 -6.76
CA THR A 70 27.67 8.66 -6.09
C THR A 70 28.77 8.33 -5.08
N PHE A 71 28.97 7.05 -4.75
CA PHE A 71 30.01 6.55 -3.87
C PHE A 71 31.22 5.97 -4.64
N GLU A 72 31.05 5.65 -5.93
CA GLU A 72 32.11 5.08 -6.77
C GLU A 72 32.86 6.11 -7.65
N VAL A 73 33.76 5.59 -8.49
CA VAL A 73 34.71 6.32 -9.36
C VAL A 73 34.05 7.44 -10.18
N ALA A 74 32.77 7.29 -10.56
CA ALA A 74 32.02 8.27 -11.33
C ALA A 74 31.82 9.60 -10.57
N ALA A 75 31.35 9.57 -9.32
CA ALA A 75 31.24 10.78 -8.50
C ALA A 75 32.58 11.26 -7.93
N LEU A 76 33.55 10.36 -7.71
CA LEU A 76 34.90 10.77 -7.31
C LEU A 76 35.61 11.65 -8.36
N GLN A 77 35.18 11.60 -9.62
CA GLN A 77 35.69 12.46 -10.70
C GLN A 77 34.87 13.74 -10.89
N MET A 78 33.67 13.84 -10.32
CA MET A 78 32.89 15.07 -10.27
C MET A 78 33.26 15.82 -8.99
N LYS A 79 33.90 16.99 -9.12
CA LYS A 79 34.24 17.83 -7.96
C LYS A 79 32.98 18.45 -7.36
N GLU A 80 33.08 18.87 -6.10
CA GLU A 80 32.04 19.65 -5.44
C GLU A 80 31.61 20.82 -6.34
N GLY A 81 30.30 20.97 -6.55
CA GLY A 81 29.80 21.95 -7.51
C GLY A 81 28.37 21.69 -7.93
N VAL A 82 27.88 22.57 -8.80
CA VAL A 82 26.51 22.51 -9.34
C VAL A 82 26.59 22.11 -10.80
N TYR A 83 25.92 21.03 -11.15
CA TYR A 83 25.91 20.45 -12.49
C TYR A 83 24.50 20.53 -13.07
N ILE A 84 24.43 20.63 -14.38
CA ILE A 84 23.19 20.65 -15.15
C ILE A 84 23.18 19.39 -16.00
N MET A 85 22.26 18.48 -15.68
CA MET A 85 21.96 17.29 -16.48
C MET A 85 20.84 17.66 -17.45
N SER A 86 21.09 17.56 -18.75
CA SER A 86 20.08 17.84 -19.77
C SER A 86 19.78 16.58 -20.57
N VAL A 87 18.52 16.35 -20.92
CA VAL A 87 18.14 15.30 -21.87
C VAL A 87 17.38 15.92 -23.02
N VAL A 88 17.84 15.66 -24.24
CA VAL A 88 17.12 15.94 -25.47
C VAL A 88 16.39 14.66 -25.87
N ILE A 89 15.06 14.74 -25.85
CA ILE A 89 14.18 13.64 -26.23
C ILE A 89 13.65 13.97 -27.62
N SER A 90 13.87 13.10 -28.61
CA SER A 90 13.38 13.33 -29.97
C SER A 90 12.52 12.19 -30.50
N LYS A 91 11.56 12.57 -31.35
CA LYS A 91 10.71 11.68 -32.13
C LYS A 91 10.43 12.30 -33.49
N ASP A 92 10.87 11.63 -34.55
CA ASP A 92 10.81 12.13 -35.92
C ASP A 92 11.53 13.49 -36.05
N THR A 93 10.78 14.57 -36.21
CA THR A 93 11.26 15.96 -36.33
C THR A 93 11.04 16.80 -35.07
N ARG A 94 10.41 16.21 -34.05
CA ARG A 94 10.11 16.89 -32.78
C ARG A 94 11.20 16.56 -31.78
N SER A 95 11.63 17.57 -31.04
CA SER A 95 12.47 17.41 -29.87
C SER A 95 11.93 18.23 -28.69
N VAL A 96 12.16 17.73 -27.49
CA VAL A 96 11.95 18.45 -26.24
C VAL A 96 13.20 18.32 -25.39
N VAL A 97 13.48 19.35 -24.61
CA VAL A 97 14.62 19.38 -23.69
C VAL A 97 14.08 19.39 -22.27
N PHE A 98 14.63 18.54 -21.42
CA PHE A 98 14.45 18.60 -19.97
C PHE A 98 15.81 18.84 -19.31
N GLN A 99 15.84 19.65 -18.25
CA GLN A 99 17.06 19.95 -17.51
C GLN A 99 16.82 19.75 -16.01
N GLN A 100 17.80 19.14 -15.34
CA GLN A 100 17.81 18.95 -13.91
C GLN A 100 19.15 19.45 -13.35
N THR A 101 19.08 20.23 -12.28
CA THR A 101 20.26 20.68 -11.55
C THR A 101 20.62 19.67 -10.46
N VAL A 102 21.87 19.21 -10.47
CA VAL A 102 22.42 18.26 -9.50
C VAL A 102 23.55 18.95 -8.74
N THR A 103 23.46 18.99 -7.42
CA THR A 103 24.53 19.55 -6.58
C THR A 103 25.37 18.41 -6.02
N ILE A 104 26.65 18.37 -6.37
CA ILE A 104 27.63 17.47 -5.77
C ILE A 104 28.23 18.17 -4.56
N ILE A 105 27.96 17.64 -3.38
CA ILE A 105 28.60 18.06 -2.13
C ILE A 105 29.70 17.07 -1.80
N GLY A 106 30.83 17.55 -1.32
CA GLY A 106 31.91 16.67 -0.90
C GLY A 106 31.89 16.43 0.61
N GLY A 107 32.50 15.33 1.00
CA GLY A 107 32.46 14.82 2.36
C GLY A 107 31.91 13.39 2.40
N LYS A 108 32.08 12.74 3.55
CA LYS A 108 31.50 11.43 3.80
C LYS A 108 30.08 11.62 4.32
N THR A 109 29.10 11.04 3.63
CA THR A 109 27.69 10.97 4.08
C THR A 109 27.41 9.58 4.64
N ALA A 110 26.42 9.44 5.53
CA ALA A 110 25.93 8.13 5.92
C ALA A 110 25.02 7.56 4.82
N ASP A 111 25.31 6.35 4.35
CA ASP A 111 24.45 5.64 3.40
C ASP A 111 23.19 5.10 4.09
N VAL A 112 22.06 5.74 3.77
CA VAL A 112 20.73 5.40 4.27
C VAL A 112 19.77 5.28 3.09
N SER A 113 19.09 4.15 3.00
CA SER A 113 18.02 3.89 2.05
C SER A 113 16.65 3.88 2.75
N LEU A 114 15.60 4.18 1.99
CA LEU A 114 14.22 3.97 2.42
C LEU A 114 13.73 2.64 1.87
N MET A 115 13.07 1.87 2.73
CA MET A 115 12.42 0.61 2.39
C MET A 115 11.01 0.65 2.90
N CYS A 116 10.10 0.05 2.15
CA CYS A 116 8.76 -0.16 2.67
C CYS A 116 8.72 -1.48 3.43
N ASP A 117 7.92 -1.51 4.48
CA ASP A 117 7.72 -2.75 5.23
C ASP A 117 6.66 -3.60 4.52
N ASP A 118 7.11 -4.50 3.66
CA ASP A 118 6.24 -5.45 2.95
C ASP A 118 5.48 -6.42 3.90
N THR A 119 5.76 -6.40 5.21
CA THR A 119 5.08 -7.25 6.20
C THR A 119 3.82 -6.59 6.81
N VAL A 120 3.64 -5.28 6.65
CA VAL A 120 2.49 -4.51 7.17
C VAL A 120 1.70 -3.88 6.03
N GLY A 121 1.01 -4.73 5.25
CA GLY A 121 0.05 -4.30 4.22
C GLY A 121 0.70 -3.72 2.96
N ASN A 122 0.33 -4.30 1.79
CA ASN A 122 0.75 -3.91 0.44
C ASN A 122 2.11 -3.18 0.36
N GLY A 123 3.16 -4.00 0.30
CA GLY A 123 4.52 -3.55 0.01
C GLY A 123 4.60 -2.53 -1.12
N CYS A 124 5.69 -1.79 -1.21
CA CYS A 124 5.89 -0.75 -2.24
C CYS A 124 6.10 -1.29 -3.67
N GLY A 125 5.33 -2.32 -4.04
CA GLY A 125 5.26 -2.98 -5.34
C GLY A 125 4.57 -2.15 -6.43
N GLY A 126 4.62 -0.83 -6.32
CA GLY A 126 4.01 0.13 -7.23
C GLY A 126 3.88 1.46 -6.52
N LYS A 127 4.01 2.57 -7.23
CA LYS A 127 3.95 3.93 -6.68
C LYS A 127 2.59 4.30 -6.06
N LYS A 128 1.69 3.33 -5.82
CA LYS A 128 0.31 3.51 -5.39
C LYS A 128 0.09 2.88 -4.00
N VAL A 129 -0.55 3.64 -3.11
CA VAL A 129 -0.76 3.29 -1.70
C VAL A 129 -2.23 3.47 -1.33
N ASN A 130 -2.79 2.53 -0.60
CA ASN A 130 -4.15 2.65 -0.06
C ASN A 130 -4.16 3.55 1.19
N PRO A 131 -4.83 4.73 1.16
CA PRO A 131 -4.87 5.65 2.30
C PRO A 131 -5.74 5.14 3.48
N GLN A 132 -6.58 4.12 3.29
CA GLN A 132 -7.44 3.53 4.31
C GLN A 132 -6.73 2.47 5.17
N GLN A 133 -5.46 2.17 4.88
CA GLN A 133 -4.63 1.24 5.65
C GLN A 133 -3.44 1.95 6.28
N ILE A 134 -2.78 1.26 7.22
CA ILE A 134 -1.50 1.73 7.74
C ILE A 134 -0.47 1.60 6.62
N TYR A 135 0.24 2.68 6.33
CA TYR A 135 1.36 2.67 5.39
C TYR A 135 2.67 2.88 6.15
N SER A 136 3.61 1.95 6.02
CA SER A 136 4.86 1.93 6.76
C SER A 136 6.10 2.04 5.87
N VAL A 137 6.96 3.01 6.17
CA VAL A 137 8.28 3.18 5.54
C VAL A 137 9.34 3.17 6.62
N MET A 138 10.40 2.39 6.42
CA MET A 138 11.53 2.26 7.33
C MET A 138 12.83 2.72 6.71
N THR A 139 13.76 3.19 7.55
CA THR A 139 15.16 3.41 7.15
C THR A 139 15.96 2.12 7.19
N GLN A 140 16.81 1.91 6.19
CA GLN A 140 17.89 0.95 6.23
C GLN A 140 19.23 1.67 6.17
N CYS A 141 20.05 1.48 7.21
CA CYS A 141 21.43 1.95 7.22
C CYS A 141 22.34 0.91 6.54
N ASN A 142 23.14 1.35 5.57
CA ASN A 142 24.07 0.51 4.81
C ASN A 142 25.54 0.66 5.28
N GLU A 143 25.75 1.41 6.37
CA GLU A 143 27.08 1.64 6.96
C GLU A 143 27.49 0.53 7.96
N PHE A 144 28.70 0.66 8.52
CA PHE A 144 29.12 -0.20 9.63
C PHE A 144 28.23 0.00 10.87
N PRO A 145 28.03 -1.03 11.72
CA PRO A 145 27.15 -0.96 12.89
C PRO A 145 27.41 0.21 13.84
N ASP A 146 28.68 0.57 14.04
CA ASP A 146 29.08 1.69 14.91
C ASP A 146 28.56 3.04 14.37
N VAL A 147 28.55 3.21 13.04
CA VAL A 147 28.02 4.42 12.39
C VAL A 147 26.49 4.40 12.46
N CYS A 148 25.87 3.28 12.12
CA CYS A 148 24.40 3.14 12.14
C CYS A 148 23.80 3.42 13.53
N GLY A 149 24.51 3.07 14.61
CA GLY A 149 24.08 3.33 15.98
C GLY A 149 24.13 4.80 16.41
N GLU A 150 24.81 5.66 15.65
CA GLU A 150 24.97 7.09 15.94
C GLU A 150 24.11 8.00 15.03
N ILE A 151 23.40 7.43 14.05
CA ILE A 151 22.57 8.19 13.12
C ILE A 151 21.38 8.80 13.85
N LYS A 152 21.19 10.11 13.62
CA LYS A 152 19.96 10.83 13.96
C LYS A 152 19.15 11.08 12.70
N TYR A 153 17.91 10.59 12.70
CA TYR A 153 16.99 10.74 11.59
C TYR A 153 16.01 11.88 11.84
N ALA A 154 15.72 12.64 10.79
CA ALA A 154 14.69 13.67 10.76
C ALA A 154 13.83 13.46 9.51
N TRP A 155 12.54 13.23 9.70
CA TRP A 155 11.63 12.92 8.62
C TRP A 155 10.73 14.11 8.27
N GLU A 156 10.25 14.11 7.03
CA GLU A 156 9.40 15.13 6.44
C GLU A 156 8.41 14.45 5.49
N LEU A 157 7.15 14.90 5.51
CA LEU A 157 6.13 14.50 4.54
C LEU A 157 5.60 15.76 3.86
N THR A 158 5.69 15.76 2.53
CA THR A 158 5.10 16.82 1.70
C THR A 158 4.07 16.24 0.74
N GLN A 159 3.10 17.05 0.36
CA GLN A 159 2.12 16.76 -0.67
C GLN A 159 2.36 17.68 -1.86
N ARG A 160 2.36 17.16 -3.09
CA ARG A 160 2.37 18.01 -4.29
C ARG A 160 1.00 18.63 -4.50
N VAL A 161 0.95 19.95 -4.62
CA VAL A 161 -0.25 20.74 -4.88
C VAL A 161 -0.12 21.37 -6.28
N ASN A 162 -1.24 21.57 -6.97
CA ASN A 162 -1.30 22.26 -8.27
C ASN A 162 -0.48 21.63 -9.41
N GLY A 163 -0.47 20.29 -9.53
CA GLY A 163 -0.06 19.62 -10.76
C GLY A 163 1.39 19.79 -11.19
N ASN A 164 2.32 20.05 -10.26
CA ASN A 164 3.63 19.34 -10.14
C ASN A 164 4.78 20.16 -9.51
N GLU A 165 4.62 21.47 -9.22
CA GLU A 165 5.77 22.29 -8.80
C GLU A 165 5.74 22.78 -7.34
N GLU A 166 4.57 22.86 -6.70
CA GLU A 166 4.48 23.29 -5.30
C GLU A 166 4.33 22.10 -4.36
N GLU A 167 5.19 22.06 -3.34
CA GLU A 167 5.11 21.09 -2.25
C GLU A 167 4.57 21.79 -1.00
N GLN A 168 3.59 21.16 -0.36
CA GLN A 168 3.00 21.61 0.89
C GLN A 168 3.40 20.67 2.02
N ASP A 169 3.98 21.24 3.08
CA ASP A 169 4.31 20.52 4.32
C ASP A 169 3.05 20.03 5.03
N ILE A 170 3.06 18.75 5.42
CA ILE A 170 2.03 18.15 6.26
C ILE A 170 2.44 18.29 7.74
N ASN A 171 2.01 19.41 8.34
CA ASN A 171 2.51 19.91 9.63
C ASN A 171 2.14 19.10 10.90
N ASN A 172 1.51 17.93 10.78
CA ASN A 172 1.17 17.04 11.92
C ASN A 172 2.11 15.82 12.02
N PHE A 173 3.30 15.94 11.47
CA PHE A 173 4.26 14.84 11.25
C PHE A 173 4.67 14.07 12.52
N GLY A 174 4.82 14.75 13.67
CA GLY A 174 5.29 14.13 14.92
C GLY A 174 4.37 13.09 15.55
N SER A 175 3.14 12.88 15.04
CA SER A 175 2.23 11.82 15.49
C SER A 175 2.31 10.52 14.68
N PHE A 176 3.22 10.44 13.71
CA PHE A 176 3.31 9.36 12.71
C PHE A 176 4.68 8.67 12.63
N THR A 177 5.60 8.95 13.56
CA THR A 177 6.93 8.29 13.59
C THR A 177 7.24 7.73 14.95
N GLU A 178 7.67 6.48 15.00
CA GLU A 178 8.23 5.85 16.20
C GLU A 178 9.69 5.50 15.94
N ASP A 179 10.60 6.06 16.77
CA ASP A 179 11.99 5.61 16.82
C ASP A 179 12.04 4.38 17.72
N VAL A 180 12.17 3.20 17.11
CA VAL A 180 12.18 1.92 17.82
C VAL A 180 13.59 1.58 18.33
N GLY A 181 14.60 2.43 18.08
CA GLY A 181 15.99 2.18 18.44
C GLY A 181 16.63 1.08 17.58
N GLY A 182 17.96 1.15 17.41
CA GLY A 182 18.71 0.19 16.60
C GLY A 182 18.86 0.54 15.12
N GLY A 183 18.72 1.82 14.76
CA GLY A 183 19.01 2.32 13.41
C GLY A 183 17.87 2.16 12.40
N VAL A 184 16.72 1.64 12.83
CA VAL A 184 15.48 1.54 12.03
C VAL A 184 14.46 2.49 12.64
N VAL A 185 14.10 3.53 11.89
CA VAL A 185 13.00 4.44 12.24
C VAL A 185 11.86 4.18 11.28
N TYR A 186 10.64 4.15 11.81
CA TYR A 186 9.43 3.95 11.03
C TYR A 186 8.69 5.27 10.84
N PHE A 187 8.17 5.44 9.63
CA PHE A 187 7.06 6.32 9.35
C PHE A 187 5.82 5.45 9.18
N GLU A 188 4.77 5.71 9.95
CA GLU A 188 3.48 5.04 9.85
C GLU A 188 2.37 6.06 9.60
N ALA A 189 1.83 6.12 8.38
CA ALA A 189 0.60 6.86 8.13
C ALA A 189 -0.59 6.07 8.67
N LYS A 190 -1.44 6.72 9.46
CA LYS A 190 -2.67 6.10 9.98
C LYS A 190 -3.73 6.00 8.87
N PRO A 191 -4.68 5.07 8.99
CA PRO A 191 -5.85 5.05 8.12
C PRO A 191 -6.51 6.43 8.02
N ASP A 192 -6.89 6.79 6.81
CA ASP A 192 -7.62 8.02 6.45
C ASP A 192 -6.86 9.33 6.78
N SER A 193 -5.55 9.26 7.05
CA SER A 193 -4.72 10.43 7.33
C SER A 193 -4.14 11.10 6.08
N LEU A 194 -4.15 10.40 4.96
CA LEU A 194 -3.70 10.88 3.66
C LEU A 194 -4.90 11.10 2.75
N GLU A 195 -4.89 12.17 1.95
CA GLU A 195 -5.93 12.44 0.97
C GLU A 195 -5.84 11.45 -0.17
N GLU A 196 -6.97 11.05 -0.74
CA GLU A 196 -7.05 10.18 -1.92
C GLU A 196 -6.48 10.88 -3.18
N LEU A 197 -6.02 10.10 -4.16
CA LEU A 197 -5.51 10.58 -5.47
C LEU A 197 -4.43 11.67 -5.39
N SER A 198 -3.64 11.65 -4.33
CA SER A 198 -2.66 12.67 -4.01
C SER A 198 -1.25 12.13 -4.08
N THR A 199 -0.32 12.94 -4.59
CA THR A 199 1.11 12.59 -4.64
C THR A 199 1.81 13.11 -3.40
N TYR A 200 2.45 12.20 -2.69
CA TYR A 200 3.20 12.47 -1.47
C TYR A 200 4.67 12.13 -1.64
N ILE A 201 5.52 12.88 -0.94
CA ILE A 201 6.96 12.65 -0.89
C ILE A 201 7.36 12.56 0.57
N ILE A 202 7.86 11.40 0.96
CA ILE A 202 8.47 11.19 2.27
C ILE A 202 9.97 11.40 2.10
N ARG A 203 10.55 12.26 2.94
CA ARG A 203 12.00 12.48 3.01
C ARG A 203 12.50 12.09 4.39
N VAL A 204 13.68 11.50 4.43
CA VAL A 204 14.45 11.35 5.66
C VAL A 204 15.81 12.02 5.48
N SER A 205 16.18 12.83 6.46
CA SER A 205 17.51 13.38 6.62
C SER A 205 18.23 12.57 7.69
N ALA A 206 19.44 12.11 7.41
CA ALA A 206 20.28 11.38 8.36
C ALA A 206 21.52 12.20 8.68
N SER A 207 21.83 12.32 9.98
CA SER A 207 22.97 13.10 10.48
C SER A 207 23.80 12.27 11.46
N VAL A 208 25.13 12.26 11.26
CA VAL A 208 26.12 11.59 12.13
C VAL A 208 27.25 12.57 12.38
N GLU A 209 27.78 12.59 13.61
CA GLU A 209 28.92 13.45 13.93
C GLU A 209 30.14 13.08 13.07
N GLY A 210 30.74 14.09 12.42
CA GLY A 210 31.87 13.89 11.51
C GLY A 210 31.51 13.45 10.09
N PHE A 211 30.22 13.31 9.79
CA PHE A 211 29.69 13.09 8.45
C PHE A 211 28.90 14.32 8.00
N MET A 212 28.72 14.45 6.69
CA MET A 212 27.75 15.37 6.11
C MET A 212 26.35 14.79 6.20
N ASP A 213 25.35 15.65 6.41
CA ASP A 213 23.94 15.24 6.41
C ASP A 213 23.57 14.64 5.05
N SER A 214 22.94 13.47 5.07
CA SER A 214 22.38 12.84 3.87
C SER A 214 20.87 12.99 3.85
N LYS A 215 20.30 12.99 2.64
CA LYS A 215 18.85 13.03 2.42
C LYS A 215 18.47 11.97 1.39
N THR A 216 17.43 11.21 1.69
CA THR A 216 16.81 10.28 0.76
C THR A 216 15.30 10.43 0.80
N ALA A 217 14.63 10.09 -0.30
CA ALA A 217 13.21 10.34 -0.46
C ALA A 217 12.54 9.21 -1.25
N ILE A 218 11.27 8.95 -0.93
CA ILE A 218 10.40 8.09 -1.71
C ILE A 218 9.12 8.87 -2.05
N GLU A 219 8.67 8.70 -3.30
CA GLU A 219 7.44 9.29 -3.80
C GLU A 219 6.40 8.20 -4.01
N PHE A 220 5.17 8.47 -3.59
CA PHE A 220 4.03 7.60 -3.81
C PHE A 220 2.76 8.41 -4.04
N VAL A 221 1.73 7.74 -4.54
CA VAL A 221 0.42 8.28 -4.89
C VAL A 221 -0.62 7.51 -4.10
N THR A 222 -1.57 8.17 -3.47
CA THR A 222 -2.68 7.49 -2.82
C THR A 222 -3.73 7.05 -3.85
N THR A 223 -4.33 5.88 -3.66
CA THR A 223 -5.47 5.44 -4.48
C THR A 223 -6.78 5.95 -3.89
N ARG A 224 -7.88 5.62 -4.56
CA ARG A 224 -9.23 5.94 -4.13
C ARG A 224 -10.06 4.67 -4.23
N PRO A 225 -10.96 4.42 -3.26
CA PRO A 225 -11.89 3.30 -3.36
C PRO A 225 -12.70 3.30 -4.66
N PRO A 226 -13.03 2.12 -5.20
CA PRO A 226 -14.00 2.02 -6.27
C PRO A 226 -15.30 2.75 -5.93
N SER A 227 -15.94 3.40 -6.91
CA SER A 227 -17.11 4.23 -6.66
C SER A 227 -18.20 4.10 -7.74
N GLY A 228 -19.36 4.71 -7.51
CA GLY A 228 -20.47 4.77 -8.47
C GLY A 228 -21.30 3.49 -8.65
N GLY A 229 -20.82 2.35 -8.15
CA GLY A 229 -21.47 1.06 -8.30
C GLY A 229 -22.51 0.73 -7.23
N THR A 230 -23.13 -0.44 -7.40
CA THR A 230 -24.09 -1.01 -6.46
C THR A 230 -23.84 -2.50 -6.30
N CYS A 231 -24.20 -3.05 -5.14
CA CYS A 231 -24.24 -4.49 -4.91
C CYS A 231 -25.60 -4.85 -4.29
N ALA A 232 -26.28 -5.84 -4.85
CA ALA A 232 -27.58 -6.27 -4.35
C ALA A 232 -27.77 -7.78 -4.57
N PRO A 233 -28.53 -8.45 -3.70
CA PRO A 233 -28.99 -9.81 -3.96
C PRO A 233 -29.98 -9.83 -5.13
N ASP A 234 -30.06 -10.98 -5.81
CA ASP A 234 -31.05 -11.29 -6.84
C ASP A 234 -32.50 -11.21 -6.31
N ARG A 235 -32.66 -11.44 -5.01
CA ARG A 235 -33.94 -11.37 -4.30
C ARG A 235 -33.78 -10.83 -2.87
N PRO A 236 -34.75 -10.04 -2.37
CA PRO A 236 -34.68 -9.43 -1.05
C PRO A 236 -35.08 -10.37 0.10
N GLU A 237 -35.70 -11.50 -0.22
CA GLU A 237 -36.24 -12.45 0.77
C GLU A 237 -36.08 -13.90 0.32
N GLY A 238 -35.98 -14.81 1.28
CA GLY A 238 -35.93 -16.25 1.04
C GLY A 238 -35.91 -17.06 2.34
N GLU A 239 -35.79 -18.38 2.21
CA GLU A 239 -35.66 -19.28 3.35
C GLU A 239 -34.20 -19.65 3.61
N ALA A 240 -33.89 -20.05 4.85
CA ALA A 240 -32.59 -20.61 5.21
C ALA A 240 -32.24 -21.80 4.30
N LEU A 241 -30.93 -21.96 4.01
CA LEU A 241 -30.36 -22.95 3.08
C LEU A 241 -30.63 -22.70 1.60
N GLU A 242 -31.41 -21.67 1.24
CA GLU A 242 -31.52 -21.26 -0.14
C GLU A 242 -30.30 -20.45 -0.59
N LYS A 243 -30.11 -20.39 -1.91
CA LYS A 243 -29.02 -19.66 -2.56
C LYS A 243 -29.46 -18.24 -2.86
N PHE A 244 -28.61 -17.27 -2.53
CA PHE A 244 -28.76 -15.86 -2.89
C PHE A 244 -27.61 -15.49 -3.83
N GLU A 245 -27.92 -14.99 -5.02
CA GLU A 245 -26.91 -14.51 -5.95
C GLU A 245 -26.72 -13.00 -5.75
N ILE A 246 -25.58 -12.59 -5.21
CA ILE A 246 -25.22 -11.19 -5.07
C ILE A 246 -24.56 -10.72 -6.35
N MET A 247 -25.05 -9.60 -6.88
CA MET A 247 -24.53 -8.98 -8.10
C MET A 247 -24.01 -7.58 -7.77
N CYS A 248 -22.72 -7.35 -8.06
CA CYS A 248 -22.12 -6.02 -8.03
C CYS A 248 -21.95 -5.47 -9.45
N THR A 249 -22.46 -4.27 -9.72
CA THR A 249 -22.44 -3.64 -11.05
C THR A 249 -22.19 -2.14 -10.98
N GLY A 250 -21.62 -1.58 -12.06
CA GLY A 250 -21.44 -0.13 -12.21
C GLY A 250 -20.31 0.47 -11.39
N TRP A 251 -19.40 -0.34 -10.85
CA TRP A 251 -18.24 0.15 -10.12
C TRP A 251 -17.18 0.68 -11.08
N GLU A 252 -16.74 1.89 -10.81
CA GLU A 252 -15.63 2.58 -11.49
C GLU A 252 -14.41 2.57 -10.59
N ASP A 253 -13.24 2.30 -11.18
CA ASP A 253 -11.93 2.27 -10.53
C ASP A 253 -10.94 3.00 -11.45
N ASP A 254 -10.01 3.74 -10.85
CA ASP A 254 -8.99 4.53 -11.54
C ASP A 254 -7.84 3.66 -12.09
N ASP A 255 -7.77 2.37 -11.70
CA ASP A 255 -6.65 1.48 -11.98
C ASP A 255 -6.85 0.44 -13.10
N ASP A 256 -8.02 0.42 -13.76
CA ASP A 256 -8.37 -0.47 -14.90
C ASP A 256 -8.20 -1.99 -14.68
N ALA A 257 -7.59 -2.44 -13.59
CA ALA A 257 -7.29 -3.84 -13.24
C ALA A 257 -8.53 -4.63 -12.74
N GLY A 258 -9.63 -3.92 -12.51
CA GLY A 258 -10.91 -4.44 -12.05
C GLY A 258 -10.95 -4.77 -10.56
N ASN A 259 -12.17 -4.82 -10.02
CA ASN A 259 -12.40 -4.83 -8.58
C ASN A 259 -12.36 -6.25 -7.96
N ILE A 260 -11.97 -6.32 -6.69
CA ILE A 260 -12.05 -7.52 -5.85
C ILE A 260 -13.26 -7.35 -4.93
N VAL A 261 -14.09 -8.39 -4.77
CA VAL A 261 -15.29 -8.32 -3.92
C VAL A 261 -15.21 -9.31 -2.76
N GLU A 262 -15.22 -8.79 -1.53
CA GLU A 262 -15.23 -9.55 -0.28
C GLU A 262 -16.61 -9.44 0.42
N PHE A 263 -17.04 -10.52 1.09
CA PHE A 263 -18.33 -10.59 1.79
C PHE A 263 -18.11 -10.86 3.27
N LYS A 264 -18.60 -9.95 4.13
CA LYS A 264 -18.53 -10.05 5.58
C LYS A 264 -19.95 -10.13 6.16
N ASN A 265 -20.13 -11.03 7.12
CA ASN A 265 -21.34 -11.12 7.94
C ASN A 265 -20.90 -11.21 9.41
N PRO A 266 -21.58 -10.53 10.36
CA PRO A 266 -21.23 -10.56 11.78
C PRO A 266 -21.12 -11.97 12.40
N SER A 267 -21.82 -12.96 11.84
CA SER A 267 -21.76 -14.36 12.30
C SER A 267 -20.71 -15.21 11.57
N PHE A 268 -20.28 -14.83 10.36
CA PHE A 268 -19.30 -15.57 9.55
C PHE A 268 -18.58 -14.66 8.55
N THR A 269 -17.24 -14.69 8.52
CA THR A 269 -16.45 -14.07 7.44
C THR A 269 -16.24 -15.07 6.31
N TYR A 270 -16.76 -14.78 5.11
CA TYR A 270 -16.47 -15.57 3.92
C TYR A 270 -15.36 -14.89 3.10
N PHE A 271 -14.13 -15.37 3.26
CA PHE A 271 -13.03 -14.91 2.42
C PHE A 271 -13.07 -15.62 1.07
N TYR A 272 -13.42 -14.88 0.01
CA TYR A 272 -13.39 -15.38 -1.36
C TYR A 272 -12.31 -14.64 -2.17
N PRO A 273 -11.09 -15.18 -2.28
CA PRO A 273 -10.10 -14.61 -3.18
C PRO A 273 -10.55 -14.85 -4.62
N GLY A 274 -10.95 -13.79 -5.31
CA GLY A 274 -11.32 -13.85 -6.73
C GLY A 274 -11.43 -12.46 -7.34
N GLN A 275 -10.50 -12.14 -8.23
CA GLN A 275 -10.50 -10.95 -9.07
C GLN A 275 -11.79 -10.93 -9.91
N VAL A 276 -12.53 -9.82 -9.90
CA VAL A 276 -13.71 -9.65 -10.75
C VAL A 276 -13.65 -8.35 -11.52
N ILE A 277 -13.22 -8.45 -12.77
CA ILE A 277 -13.35 -7.35 -13.73
C ILE A 277 -14.82 -7.28 -14.17
N GLY A 278 -15.51 -6.19 -13.81
CA GLY A 278 -16.88 -5.90 -14.26
C GLY A 278 -17.98 -6.35 -13.29
N THR A 279 -18.52 -7.55 -13.47
CA THR A 279 -19.68 -8.05 -12.72
C THR A 279 -19.30 -9.18 -11.78
N ALA A 280 -19.31 -8.90 -10.47
CA ALA A 280 -19.07 -9.93 -9.45
C ALA A 280 -20.39 -10.58 -9.07
N ASN A 281 -20.70 -11.70 -9.71
CA ASN A 281 -21.79 -12.58 -9.29
C ASN A 281 -21.24 -13.61 -8.30
N ARG A 282 -21.85 -13.69 -7.11
CA ARG A 282 -21.49 -14.69 -6.10
C ARG A 282 -22.72 -15.29 -5.48
N VAL A 283 -22.66 -16.59 -5.20
CA VAL A 283 -23.77 -17.32 -4.59
C VAL A 283 -23.45 -17.54 -3.11
N LEU A 284 -24.28 -16.98 -2.24
CA LEU A 284 -24.24 -17.13 -0.80
C LEU A 284 -25.37 -18.04 -0.32
N ILE A 285 -25.14 -18.71 0.80
CA ILE A 285 -26.19 -19.36 1.60
C ILE A 285 -26.21 -18.63 2.93
N LEU A 286 -27.33 -18.01 3.25
CA LEU A 286 -27.46 -17.16 4.43
C LEU A 286 -28.14 -17.95 5.56
N PRO A 287 -27.70 -17.75 6.82
CA PRO A 287 -28.42 -18.25 7.98
C PRO A 287 -29.78 -17.52 8.12
N PRO A 288 -30.75 -18.09 8.83
CA PRO A 288 -31.96 -17.36 9.17
C PRO A 288 -31.61 -16.13 10.02
N GLY A 289 -32.31 -15.01 9.76
CA GLY A 289 -32.21 -13.83 10.61
C GLY A 289 -32.91 -14.04 11.95
N LYS A 290 -32.70 -13.12 12.89
CA LYS A 290 -33.39 -13.17 14.20
C LYS A 290 -34.82 -12.67 14.05
N GLU A 291 -35.79 -13.35 14.68
CA GLU A 291 -37.19 -12.91 14.65
C GLU A 291 -37.36 -11.49 15.24
N ALA A 292 -36.58 -11.16 16.28
CA ALA A 292 -36.54 -9.83 16.89
C ALA A 292 -36.20 -8.71 15.88
N ASP A 293 -35.46 -9.05 14.82
CA ASP A 293 -35.05 -8.14 13.76
C ASP A 293 -35.87 -8.35 12.47
N ASP A 294 -37.07 -8.93 12.57
CA ASP A 294 -37.93 -9.32 11.44
C ASP A 294 -37.21 -10.23 10.43
N TYR A 295 -36.35 -11.11 10.93
CA TYR A 295 -35.53 -12.04 10.16
C TYR A 295 -34.57 -11.36 9.16
N ASN A 296 -34.19 -10.10 9.39
CA ASN A 296 -33.21 -9.42 8.55
C ASN A 296 -31.79 -9.90 8.83
N VAL A 297 -31.02 -10.12 7.77
CA VAL A 297 -29.60 -10.43 7.78
C VAL A 297 -28.88 -9.35 6.97
N GLU A 298 -28.00 -8.59 7.63
CA GLU A 298 -27.15 -7.62 6.94
C GLU A 298 -25.94 -8.31 6.31
N ILE A 299 -25.73 -8.05 5.02
CA ILE A 299 -24.55 -8.49 4.28
C ILE A 299 -23.69 -7.27 4.02
N GLU A 300 -22.48 -7.27 4.57
CA GLU A 300 -21.46 -6.27 4.27
C GLU A 300 -20.63 -6.75 3.08
N ILE A 301 -20.55 -5.93 2.04
CA ILE A 301 -19.86 -6.23 0.79
C ILE A 301 -18.77 -5.18 0.61
N GLN A 302 -17.52 -5.61 0.56
CA GLN A 302 -16.39 -4.72 0.30
C GLN A 302 -15.95 -4.89 -1.15
N VAL A 303 -15.93 -3.79 -1.89
CA VAL A 303 -15.46 -3.74 -3.28
C VAL A 303 -14.15 -2.98 -3.29
N ALA A 304 -13.06 -3.70 -3.53
CA ALA A 304 -11.69 -3.20 -3.42
C ALA A 304 -11.00 -3.06 -4.78
N ASP A 305 -10.08 -2.11 -4.90
CA ASP A 305 -9.13 -2.01 -6.01
C ASP A 305 -7.99 -3.05 -5.86
N GLU A 306 -7.07 -3.10 -6.84
CA GLU A 306 -5.91 -4.00 -6.77
C GLU A 306 -4.90 -3.63 -5.66
N PHE A 307 -4.97 -2.39 -5.15
CA PHE A 307 -4.17 -1.85 -4.06
C PHE A 307 -4.85 -1.97 -2.70
N GLY A 308 -6.01 -2.62 -2.64
CA GLY A 308 -6.77 -2.91 -1.43
C GLY A 308 -7.63 -1.75 -0.89
N SER A 309 -7.71 -0.60 -1.55
CA SER A 309 -8.68 0.47 -1.17
C SER A 309 -10.08 0.01 -1.51
N TYR A 310 -11.04 0.16 -0.60
CA TYR A 310 -12.35 -0.46 -0.72
C TYR A 310 -13.51 0.44 -0.33
N ALA A 311 -14.63 0.21 -1.01
CA ALA A 311 -15.92 0.76 -0.67
C ALA A 311 -16.79 -0.33 -0.03
N THR A 312 -17.52 0.03 1.01
CA THR A 312 -18.44 -0.87 1.72
C THR A 312 -19.88 -0.61 1.31
N VAL A 313 -20.60 -1.67 0.89
CA VAL A 313 -22.04 -1.69 0.68
C VAL A 313 -22.69 -2.64 1.66
N VAL A 314 -23.68 -2.15 2.40
CA VAL A 314 -24.49 -2.99 3.29
C VAL A 314 -25.86 -3.20 2.64
N THR A 315 -26.24 -4.47 2.46
CA THR A 315 -27.56 -4.83 1.92
C THR A 315 -28.28 -5.78 2.87
N PRO A 316 -29.52 -5.47 3.30
CA PRO A 316 -30.32 -6.37 4.11
C PRO A 316 -30.99 -7.44 3.23
N VAL A 317 -31.09 -8.66 3.76
CA VAL A 317 -31.85 -9.76 3.17
C VAL A 317 -32.70 -10.41 4.25
N LYS A 318 -33.99 -10.59 3.99
CA LYS A 318 -34.88 -11.28 4.92
C LYS A 318 -34.78 -12.79 4.74
N VAL A 319 -34.27 -13.50 5.74
CA VAL A 319 -34.05 -14.95 5.66
C VAL A 319 -34.84 -15.64 6.76
N THR A 320 -35.98 -16.23 6.41
CA THR A 320 -36.82 -16.94 7.38
C THR A 320 -36.33 -18.37 7.61
N PRO A 321 -36.55 -18.96 8.79
CA PRO A 321 -36.30 -20.38 9.01
C PRO A 321 -37.04 -21.24 7.99
N LYS A 322 -36.37 -22.26 7.48
CA LYS A 322 -37.00 -23.21 6.55
C LYS A 322 -38.01 -24.06 7.32
N SER A 323 -39.27 -24.05 6.88
CA SER A 323 -40.35 -24.82 7.50
C SER A 323 -40.02 -26.33 7.47
N GLY A 324 -40.06 -26.99 8.64
CA GLY A 324 -39.72 -28.40 8.80
C GLY A 324 -38.22 -28.74 8.83
N ALA A 325 -37.32 -27.74 8.89
CA ALA A 325 -35.88 -27.99 9.01
C ALA A 325 -35.52 -28.72 10.32
N ALA A 326 -36.14 -28.32 11.44
CA ALA A 326 -35.98 -28.97 12.73
C ALA A 326 -36.43 -30.44 12.71
N ASP A 327 -37.61 -30.72 12.14
CA ASP A 327 -38.14 -32.08 12.01
C ASP A 327 -37.24 -32.96 11.14
N SER A 328 -36.69 -32.42 10.04
CA SER A 328 -35.79 -33.16 9.15
C SER A 328 -34.41 -33.44 9.77
N LEU A 329 -33.91 -32.52 10.61
CA LEU A 329 -32.66 -32.70 11.35
C LEU A 329 -32.85 -33.70 12.48
N MET A 330 -33.98 -33.66 13.19
CA MET A 330 -34.32 -34.62 14.24
C MET A 330 -34.56 -36.02 13.65
N ASP A 331 -35.17 -36.13 12.47
CA ASP A 331 -35.28 -37.39 11.72
C ASP A 331 -33.92 -37.89 11.22
N SER A 332 -33.00 -36.99 10.84
CA SER A 332 -31.64 -37.37 10.41
C SER A 332 -30.74 -37.76 11.58
N LEU A 333 -30.92 -37.14 12.77
CA LEU A 333 -30.18 -37.46 13.98
C LEU A 333 -30.69 -38.77 14.61
N THR A 334 -32.01 -38.99 14.61
CA THR A 334 -32.60 -40.22 15.13
C THR A 334 -32.32 -41.43 14.21
N SER A 335 -32.28 -41.23 12.89
CA SER A 335 -31.90 -42.28 11.93
C SER A 335 -30.39 -42.57 11.86
N SER A 336 -29.52 -41.66 12.33
CA SER A 336 -28.05 -41.83 12.31
C SER A 336 -27.47 -42.68 13.44
N SER A 337 -28.30 -43.28 14.30
CA SER A 337 -27.87 -44.25 15.32
C SER A 337 -27.25 -45.54 14.73
N ALA A 338 -27.18 -45.67 13.40
CA ALA A 338 -26.35 -46.65 12.72
C ALA A 338 -25.77 -46.08 11.40
N SER A 339 -24.69 -45.30 11.46
CA SER A 339 -23.51 -45.41 10.56
C SER A 339 -22.60 -44.17 10.64
N ASN A 340 -21.32 -44.38 10.94
CA ASN A 340 -20.26 -43.39 10.80
C ASN A 340 -20.18 -42.87 9.36
N SER A 341 -20.60 -41.63 9.11
CA SER A 341 -20.31 -40.91 7.88
C SER A 341 -19.79 -39.52 8.23
N LEU A 342 -18.57 -39.23 7.76
CA LEU A 342 -17.90 -37.94 7.85
C LEU A 342 -18.72 -36.90 7.05
N VAL A 343 -19.41 -36.01 7.76
CA VAL A 343 -20.10 -34.86 7.19
C VAL A 343 -19.06 -33.81 6.79
N SER A 344 -19.14 -33.33 5.54
CA SER A 344 -18.32 -32.23 5.01
C SER A 344 -18.39 -31.00 5.93
N LEU A 345 -17.23 -30.50 6.37
CA LEU A 345 -17.07 -29.38 7.31
C LEU A 345 -17.74 -28.06 6.87
N SER A 346 -18.01 -27.87 5.57
CA SER A 346 -18.73 -26.69 5.05
C SER A 346 -20.23 -26.69 5.37
N SER A 347 -20.82 -27.86 5.58
CA SER A 347 -22.23 -28.02 5.98
C SER A 347 -22.41 -27.86 7.50
N VAL A 348 -21.37 -28.17 8.28
CA VAL A 348 -21.45 -28.20 9.75
C VAL A 348 -21.53 -26.78 10.34
N THR A 349 -20.82 -25.79 9.78
CA THR A 349 -20.87 -24.40 10.27
C THR A 349 -22.24 -23.75 10.08
N SER A 350 -22.94 -24.01 8.97
CA SER A 350 -24.32 -23.51 8.78
C SER A 350 -25.34 -24.18 9.71
N VAL A 351 -25.12 -25.46 10.04
CA VAL A 351 -25.99 -26.23 10.94
C VAL A 351 -25.80 -25.79 12.38
N VAL A 352 -24.57 -25.51 12.80
CA VAL A 352 -24.27 -24.98 14.15
C VAL A 352 -24.88 -23.58 14.34
N GLY A 353 -24.83 -22.72 13.32
CA GLY A 353 -25.49 -21.41 13.37
C GLY A 353 -27.01 -21.50 13.54
N THR A 354 -27.64 -22.50 12.92
CA THR A 354 -29.09 -22.75 13.04
C THR A 354 -29.47 -23.29 14.42
N LEU A 355 -28.61 -24.12 15.05
CA LEU A 355 -28.85 -24.67 16.38
C LEU A 355 -28.67 -23.63 17.49
N ILE A 356 -27.67 -22.76 17.37
CA ILE A 356 -27.44 -21.68 18.36
C ILE A 356 -28.61 -20.69 18.39
N SER A 357 -29.24 -20.40 17.25
CA SER A 357 -30.44 -19.56 17.20
C SER A 357 -31.69 -20.21 17.78
N MET A 358 -31.72 -21.55 17.92
CA MET A 358 -32.86 -22.29 18.48
C MET A 358 -32.71 -22.55 19.99
N ASP A 359 -31.48 -22.61 20.53
CA ASP A 359 -31.23 -22.79 21.96
C ASP A 359 -31.43 -21.50 22.79
N GLU A 360 -31.40 -20.31 22.18
CA GLU A 360 -31.67 -19.05 22.90
C GLU A 360 -33.17 -18.81 23.21
N GLU A 361 -34.09 -19.67 22.74
CA GLU A 361 -35.54 -19.53 22.98
C GLU A 361 -36.07 -20.25 24.23
N GLU A 362 -35.25 -21.00 25.01
CA GLU A 362 -35.75 -21.83 26.13
C GLU A 362 -35.34 -21.41 27.56
N GLU A 363 -34.77 -20.21 27.79
CA GLU A 363 -34.50 -19.73 29.16
C GLU A 363 -35.04 -18.32 29.47
N VAL A 364 -36.36 -18.12 29.57
CA VAL A 364 -36.96 -17.15 30.53
C VAL A 364 -38.41 -17.54 30.86
N GLU A 365 -38.67 -18.07 32.06
CA GLU A 365 -39.87 -17.87 32.94
C GLU A 365 -39.81 -18.90 34.09
N GLU A 366 -39.42 -18.54 35.32
CA GLU A 366 -40.26 -18.26 36.52
C GLU A 366 -39.24 -18.13 37.70
N GLU A 367 -39.40 -17.42 38.81
CA GLU A 367 -40.55 -16.83 39.50
C GLU A 367 -40.02 -15.80 40.52
N VAL A 368 -40.82 -14.77 40.79
CA VAL A 368 -40.65 -13.86 41.95
C VAL A 368 -41.57 -14.36 43.06
N ASP A 369 -41.02 -14.79 44.22
CA ASP A 369 -41.62 -14.42 45.50
C ASP A 369 -40.62 -14.42 46.69
N THR A 370 -40.88 -13.44 47.53
CA THR A 370 -40.23 -12.98 48.73
C THR A 370 -40.34 -13.92 49.93
N SER A 371 -39.28 -14.03 50.75
CA SER A 371 -39.35 -13.70 52.19
C SER A 371 -38.07 -13.94 53.00
N LYS A 372 -37.82 -12.99 53.92
CA LYS A 372 -37.17 -13.11 55.23
C LYS A 372 -35.63 -13.22 55.37
N SER A 373 -35.06 -12.07 55.73
CA SER A 373 -34.28 -11.82 56.96
C SER A 373 -33.17 -12.81 57.36
N HIS A 374 -31.92 -12.37 57.32
CA HIS A 374 -31.14 -12.04 58.53
C HIS A 374 -29.81 -11.37 58.14
N SER A 375 -29.48 -10.33 58.89
CA SER A 375 -28.17 -9.69 59.04
C SER A 375 -27.03 -10.69 59.26
N VAL A 376 -25.82 -10.40 58.76
CA VAL A 376 -24.59 -10.28 59.56
C VAL A 376 -23.48 -9.62 58.72
N SER A 377 -22.83 -8.65 59.37
CA SER A 377 -21.62 -7.92 58.99
C SER A 377 -20.37 -8.81 59.02
N ALA A 378 -19.43 -8.66 58.08
CA ALA A 378 -17.99 -8.73 58.38
C ALA A 378 -17.12 -8.22 57.23
N SER A 379 -16.21 -7.33 57.62
CA SER A 379 -15.12 -6.73 56.88
C SER A 379 -13.84 -7.58 57.05
N ASN A 380 -12.99 -7.66 56.02
CA ASN A 380 -11.50 -7.78 56.06
C ASN A 380 -11.01 -8.07 54.63
N LYS A 381 -10.17 -7.30 53.94
CA LYS A 381 -8.80 -6.80 54.20
C LYS A 381 -7.76 -7.87 54.59
N ASN A 382 -6.97 -8.31 53.61
CA ASN A 382 -5.49 -8.29 53.55
C ASN A 382 -5.04 -9.08 52.30
N SER A 383 -4.31 -8.48 51.36
CA SER A 383 -2.83 -8.41 51.29
C SER A 383 -2.17 -9.79 51.24
N ILE A 384 -1.60 -10.16 50.09
CA ILE A 384 -0.16 -9.99 49.75
C ILE A 384 -0.10 -9.60 48.27
#